data_AF-A0A3C0G4H1-F1
#
_entry.id   AF-A0A3C0G4H1-F1
#
_cell.length_a   1.000
_cell.length_b   1.000
_cell.length_c   1.000
_cell.angle_alpha   90.00
_cell.angle_beta   90.00
_cell.angle_gamma   90.00
#
_symmetry.space_group_name_H-M   'P 1'
#
loop_
_entity.id
_entity.type
_entity.pdbx_description
1 polymer ?
#
loop_
_entity_poly.entity_id
_entity_poly.type
_entity_poly.pdbx_seq_one_letter_code
_entity_poly.pdbx_strand_id
1 'polypeptide(L)' 'MAYDKKLMIEAMIKHAEGHIAKHKANVEVYFHNAAGVGEHPDILEAIEKELNIISMYHDQIEMLKTYF' A
#
# COMPACT_ATOMS: atom_id res chain seq x y z
N MET A 1 -8.60 21.67 23.00
CA MET A 1 -7.85 21.76 21.72
C MET A 1 -8.58 20.90 20.72
N ALA A 2 -9.18 21.47 19.68
CA ALA A 2 -9.75 20.69 18.59
C ALA A 2 -8.66 20.50 17.54
N TYR A 3 -8.36 19.24 17.18
CA TYR A 3 -7.39 18.94 16.13
C TYR A 3 -7.98 19.33 14.76
N ASP A 4 -7.15 19.86 13.86
CA ASP A 4 -7.58 20.22 12.50
C ASP A 4 -7.93 18.95 11.71
N LYS A 5 -9.24 18.79 11.42
CA LYS A 5 -9.78 17.66 10.65
C LYS A 5 -9.05 17.50 9.31
N LYS A 6 -8.76 18.61 8.63
CA LYS A 6 -8.10 18.58 7.31
C LYS A 6 -6.69 18.00 7.43
N LEU A 7 -5.92 18.48 8.41
CA LEU A 7 -4.58 17.99 8.69
C LEU A 7 -4.59 16.48 9.01
N MET A 8 -5.56 16.02 9.80
CA MET A 8 -5.69 14.59 10.14
C MET A 8 -5.98 13.72 8.90
N ILE A 9 -6.92 14.15 8.04
CA ILE A 9 -7.25 13.44 6.79
C ILE A 9 -6.04 13.40 5.86
N GLU A 10 -5.34 14.53 5.71
CA GLU A 10 -4.14 14.61 4.86
C GLU A 10 -3.03 13.70 5.36
N ALA A 11 -2.81 13.64 6.68
CA ALA A 11 -1.84 12.74 7.29
C ALA A 11 -2.19 11.26 7.04
N MET A 12 -3.47 10.90 7.16
CA MET A 12 -3.94 9.53 6.89
C MET A 12 -3.76 9.13 5.43
N ILE A 13 -4.10 10.03 4.48
CA ILE A 13 -3.91 9.78 3.05
C ILE A 13 -2.42 9.57 2.74
N LYS A 14 -1.54 10.47 3.20
CA LYS A 14 -0.09 10.35 2.98
C LYS A 14 0.49 9.06 3.55
N HIS A 15 0.00 8.63 4.71
CA HIS A 15 0.42 7.36 5.31
C HIS A 15 0.00 6.17 4.43
N ALA A 16 -1.24 6.15 3.95
CA ALA A 16 -1.73 5.11 3.05
C ALA A 16 -0.97 5.10 1.71
N GLU A 17 -0.70 6.27 1.11
CA GLU A 17 0.12 6.42 -0.10
C GLU A 17 1.53 5.86 0.08
N GLY A 18 2.15 6.09 1.24
CA GLY A 18 3.45 5.53 1.58
C GLY A 18 3.45 4.00 1.62
N HIS A 19 2.40 3.39 2.19
CA HIS A 19 2.25 1.93 2.17
C HIS A 19 2.03 1.41 0.76
N ILE A 20 1.16 2.04 -0.03
CA ILE A 20 0.95 1.66 -1.44
C ILE A 20 2.27 1.71 -2.21
N ALA A 21 3.06 2.78 -2.05
CA ALA A 21 4.34 2.92 -2.73
C ALA A 21 5.33 1.80 -2.35
N LYS A 22 5.42 1.48 -1.05
CA LYS A 22 6.26 0.39 -0.53
C LYS A 22 5.85 -0.96 -1.11
N HIS A 23 4.58 -1.32 -1.02
CA HIS A 23 4.07 -2.61 -1.49
C HIS A 23 4.14 -2.72 -3.02
N LYS A 24 3.93 -1.62 -3.74
CA LYS A 24 4.17 -1.55 -5.18
C LYS A 24 5.64 -1.84 -5.52
N ALA A 25 6.59 -1.24 -4.79
CA ALA A 25 8.00 -1.51 -5.01
C ALA A 25 8.35 -3.00 -4.80
N ASN A 26 7.74 -3.66 -3.80
CA ASN A 26 7.90 -5.10 -3.61
C ASN A 26 7.41 -5.90 -4.83
N VAL A 27 6.22 -5.57 -5.37
CA VAL A 27 5.69 -6.22 -6.59
C VAL A 27 6.64 -6.05 -7.77
N GLU A 28 7.19 -4.84 -7.97
CA GLU A 28 8.16 -4.57 -9.04
C GLU A 28 9.44 -5.40 -8.87
N VAL A 29 9.92 -5.56 -7.63
CA VAL A 29 11.07 -6.42 -7.32
C VAL A 29 10.77 -7.87 -7.68
N TYR A 30 9.59 -8.39 -7.35
CA TYR A 30 9.18 -9.75 -7.71
C TYR A 30 9.07 -9.96 -9.22
N PHE A 31 8.59 -8.96 -9.97
CA PHE A 31 8.51 -9.05 -11.43
C PHE A 31 9.88 -9.06 -12.13
N HIS A 32 10.86 -8.32 -11.61
CA HIS A 32 12.14 -8.11 -12.30
C HIS A 32 13.29 -8.95 -11.75
N ASN A 33 13.29 -9.24 -10.45
CA ASN A 33 14.43 -9.81 -9.71
C ASN A 33 13.99 -10.92 -8.74
N ALA A 34 13.30 -11.94 -9.25
CA ALA A 34 12.94 -13.13 -8.49
C ALA A 34 14.15 -13.85 -7.86
N ALA A 35 15.32 -13.76 -8.50
CA ALA A 35 16.58 -14.33 -8.04
C ALA A 35 17.24 -13.43 -6.99
N GLY A 36 16.68 -13.34 -5.78
CA GLY A 36 17.28 -12.59 -4.68
C GLY A 36 16.39 -12.41 -3.45
N VAL A 37 15.07 -12.42 -3.64
CA VAL A 37 14.10 -12.48 -2.54
C VAL A 37 13.96 -13.95 -2.17
N GLY A 38 14.74 -14.37 -1.16
CA GLY A 38 15.04 -15.77 -0.85
C GLY A 38 13.88 -16.74 -1.06
N GLU A 39 14.13 -17.77 -1.89
CA GLU A 39 13.42 -19.04 -2.00
C GLU A 39 11.94 -19.07 -1.59
N HIS A 40 11.13 -18.10 -2.02
CA HIS A 40 9.68 -18.25 -1.99
C HIS A 40 9.33 -19.08 -3.24
N PRO A 41 8.91 -20.35 -3.09
CA PRO A 41 8.62 -21.20 -4.25
C PRO A 41 7.47 -20.66 -5.10
N ASP A 42 6.65 -19.77 -4.53
CA ASP A 42 5.51 -19.15 -5.20
C ASP A 42 5.59 -17.61 -5.16
N ILE A 43 6.11 -17.05 -6.25
CA ILE A 43 6.24 -15.60 -6.49
C ILE A 43 4.87 -14.97 -6.72
N LEU A 44 3.92 -15.71 -7.31
CA LEU A 44 2.58 -15.19 -7.58
C LEU A 44 1.80 -15.01 -6.28
N GLU A 45 1.88 -15.98 -5.35
CA GLU A 45 1.29 -15.83 -4.01
C GLU A 45 1.87 -14.63 -3.26
N ALA A 46 3.18 -14.38 -3.39
CA ALA A 46 3.81 -13.20 -2.80
C ALA A 46 3.27 -11.89 -3.41
N ILE A 47 3.17 -11.81 -4.75
CA ILE A 47 2.58 -10.67 -5.44
C ILE A 47 1.12 -10.44 -5.02
N GLU A 48 0.31 -11.50 -4.91
CA GLU A 48 -1.08 -11.41 -4.47
C GLU A 48 -1.20 -10.81 -3.06
N LYS A 49 -0.33 -11.21 -2.13
CA LYS A 49 -0.30 -10.63 -0.78
C LYS A 49 0.00 -9.13 -0.81
N GLU A 50 0.99 -8.72 -1.61
CA GLU A 50 1.34 -7.31 -1.76
C GLU A 50 0.18 -6.49 -2.38
N LEU A 51 -0.47 -7.03 -3.42
CA LEU A 51 -1.63 -6.41 -4.08
C LEU A 51 -2.83 -6.27 -3.14
N ASN A 52 -3.10 -7.27 -2.29
CA ASN A 52 -4.17 -7.20 -1.29
C ASN A 52 -3.96 -6.04 -0.31
N ILE A 53 -2.72 -5.80 0.10
CA ILE A 53 -2.40 -4.66 0.97
C ILE A 53 -2.55 -3.34 0.23
N ILE A 54 -2.13 -3.26 -1.03
CA ILE A 54 -2.36 -2.07 -1.89
C ILE A 54 -3.86 -1.77 -2.00
N SER A 55 -4.68 -2.78 -2.28
CA SER A 55 -6.13 -2.63 -2.38
C SER A 55 -6.73 -2.08 -1.08
N MET A 56 -6.35 -2.63 0.06
CA MET A 56 -6.82 -2.17 1.37
C MET A 56 -6.52 -0.68 1.61
N TYR A 57 -5.30 -0.22 1.32
CA TYR A 57 -4.94 1.18 1.50
C TYR A 57 -5.55 2.09 0.44
N HIS A 58 -5.75 1.60 -0.78
CA HIS A 58 -6.46 2.34 -1.82
C HIS A 58 -7.91 2.60 -1.39
N ASP A 59 -8.61 1.58 -0.90
CA ASP A 59 -9.98 1.72 -0.41
C ASP A 59 -10.06 2.72 0.75
N GLN A 60 -9.09 2.71 1.68
CA GLN A 60 -9.05 3.70 2.76
C GLN A 60 -8.92 5.14 2.24
N ILE A 61 -8.09 5.37 1.23
CA ILE A 61 -7.95 6.69 0.60
C ILE A 61 -9.26 7.11 -0.05
N GLU A 62 -9.92 6.21 -0.80
CA GLU A 62 -11.19 6.52 -1.47
C GLU A 62 -12.31 6.78 -0.47
N MET A 63 -12.37 6.03 0.64
CA MET A 63 -13.29 6.30 1.75
C MET A 63 -13.06 7.68 2.35
N LEU A 64 -11.80 8.06 2.60
CA LEU A 64 -11.45 9.38 3.14
C LEU A 64 -11.85 10.50 2.18
N LYS A 65 -11.60 10.35 0.87
CA LYS A 65 -11.96 11.35 -0.15
C LYS A 65 -13.47 11.45 -0.38
N THR A 66 -14.20 10.34 -0.25
CA THR A 66 -15.63 10.29 -0.57
C THR A 66 -16.49 10.81 0.58
N TYR A 67 -16.12 10.52 1.83
CA TYR A 67 -17.00 10.75 2.98
C TYR A 67 -16.54 11.86 3.94
N PHE A 68 -15.30 12.34 3.84
CA PHE A 68 -14.71 13.22 4.85
C PHE A 68 -14.07 14.49 4.32
#